data_AF-A0A9X5C4Y2-F1
#
_entry.id   AF-A0A9X5C4Y2-F1
#
_cell.length_a   1.000
_cell.length_b   1.000
_cell.length_c   1.000
_cell.angle_alpha   90.00
_cell.angle_beta   90.00
_cell.angle_gamma   90.00
#
_symmetry.space_group_name_H-M   'P 1'
#
loop_
_entity.id
_entity.type
_entity.pdbx_description
1 polymer ?
#
loop_
_entity_poly.entity_id
_entity_poly.type
_entity_poly.pdbx_seq_one_letter_code
_entity_poly.pdbx_strand_id
1 'polypeptide(L)'
;MRAKKYNPLRKLPETAEEYGEIKIHLSELIEKREVSLNQLSFRTEMQRSQLRSYRNNKIQRLDIDILKRLCYVLDCDLTDLIEYIPPKKQD
;
A
#
# COMPACT_ATOMS: atom_id res chain seq x y z
N MET A 1 38.29 -22.67 -10.92
CA MET A 1 37.31 -21.80 -11.58
C MET A 1 36.21 -21.45 -10.60
N ARG A 2 35.97 -20.18 -10.27
CA ARG A 2 34.82 -19.78 -9.45
C ARG A 2 33.58 -19.74 -10.35
N ALA A 3 32.58 -20.56 -10.07
CA ALA A 3 31.27 -20.46 -10.71
C ALA A 3 30.72 -19.05 -10.46
N LYS A 4 30.45 -18.29 -11.54
CA LYS A 4 29.68 -17.04 -11.44
C LYS A 4 28.35 -17.40 -10.80
N LYS A 5 28.11 -16.99 -9.55
CA LYS A 5 26.82 -17.18 -8.89
C LYS A 5 25.76 -16.44 -9.70
N TYR A 6 24.84 -17.19 -10.30
CA TYR A 6 23.65 -16.64 -10.93
C TYR A 6 22.85 -15.88 -9.87
N ASN A 7 22.50 -14.63 -10.14
CA ASN A 7 21.63 -13.85 -9.28
C ASN A 7 20.20 -13.91 -9.85
N PRO A 8 19.22 -14.50 -9.14
CA PRO A 8 17.84 -14.62 -9.62
C PRO A 8 17.05 -13.30 -9.55
N LEU A 9 17.60 -12.24 -8.94
CA LEU A 9 16.91 -10.97 -8.74
C LEU A 9 17.05 -10.03 -9.94
N ARG A 10 15.99 -9.30 -10.25
CA ARG A 10 15.99 -8.24 -11.27
C ARG A 10 16.88 -7.08 -10.82
N LYS A 11 17.52 -6.39 -11.79
CA LYS A 11 18.15 -5.09 -11.53
C LYS A 11 17.06 -4.02 -11.41
N LEU A 12 17.27 -3.05 -10.53
CA LEU A 12 16.41 -1.87 -10.47
C LEU A 12 16.61 -1.04 -11.76
N PRO A 13 15.53 -0.55 -12.39
CA PRO A 13 15.64 0.29 -13.58
C PRO A 13 16.18 1.68 -13.25
N GLU A 14 16.58 2.43 -14.29
CA GLU A 14 17.18 3.76 -14.13
C GLU A 14 16.12 4.83 -13.82
N THR A 15 14.88 4.63 -14.25
CA THR A 15 13.79 5.59 -14.04
C THR A 15 12.72 5.06 -13.07
N ALA A 16 12.06 5.98 -12.35
CA ALA A 16 11.06 5.63 -11.35
C ALA A 16 9.78 5.01 -11.93
N GLU A 17 9.48 5.32 -13.18
CA GLU A 17 8.29 4.85 -13.90
C GLU A 17 8.39 3.38 -14.31
N GLU A 18 9.59 2.82 -14.28
CA GLU A 18 9.90 1.46 -14.75
C GLU A 18 9.87 0.40 -13.64
N TYR A 19 9.68 0.75 -12.36
CA TYR A 19 9.52 -0.23 -11.28
C TYR A 19 8.12 -0.26 -10.68
N GLY A 20 7.15 0.43 -11.28
CA GLY A 20 5.74 0.36 -10.87
C GLY A 20 5.43 1.20 -9.63
N GLU A 21 4.23 1.01 -9.08
CA GLU A 21 3.72 1.77 -7.95
C GLU A 21 3.00 0.90 -6.92
N ILE A 22 2.87 1.42 -5.70
CA ILE A 22 2.10 0.80 -4.63
C ILE A 22 0.76 1.52 -4.51
N LYS A 23 -0.33 0.77 -4.62
CA LYS A 23 -1.69 1.25 -4.49
C LYS A 23 -2.31 0.76 -3.18
N ILE A 24 -3.14 1.59 -2.58
CA ILE A 24 -3.84 1.36 -1.32
C ILE A 24 -5.33 1.39 -1.60
N HIS A 25 -6.02 0.32 -1.18
CA HIS A 25 -7.45 0.10 -1.43
C HIS A 25 -8.33 0.52 -0.24
N LEU A 26 -7.86 1.50 0.54
CA LEU A 26 -8.57 1.94 1.74
C LEU A 26 -9.98 2.47 1.42
N SER A 27 -10.18 3.14 0.29
CA SER A 27 -11.51 3.58 -0.15
C SER A 27 -12.50 2.42 -0.28
N GLU A 28 -12.08 1.36 -0.97
CA GLU A 28 -12.90 0.18 -1.27
C GLU A 28 -13.23 -0.59 0.01
N LEU A 29 -12.25 -0.71 0.93
CA LEU A 29 -12.46 -1.35 2.24
C LEU A 29 -13.43 -0.59 3.13
N ILE A 30 -13.37 0.75 3.12
CA ILE A 30 -14.29 1.61 3.87
C ILE A 30 -15.71 1.47 3.34
N GLU A 31 -15.88 1.49 2.02
CA GLU A 31 -17.17 1.35 1.35
C GLU A 31 -17.77 -0.04 1.57
N LYS A 32 -16.97 -1.10 1.42
CA LYS A 32 -17.39 -2.50 1.64
C LYS A 32 -17.88 -2.77 3.07
N ARG A 33 -17.38 -2.02 4.05
CA ARG A 33 -17.73 -2.18 5.48
C ARG A 33 -18.71 -1.14 5.98
N GLU A 34 -19.19 -0.25 5.10
CA GLU A 34 -20.12 0.84 5.42
C GLU A 34 -19.65 1.70 6.62
N VAL A 35 -18.32 1.82 6.80
CA VAL A 35 -17.74 2.61 7.88
C VAL A 35 -17.49 4.03 7.42
N SER A 36 -17.71 5.00 8.29
CA SER A 36 -17.33 6.39 7.99
C SER A 36 -15.85 6.62 8.32
N LEU A 37 -15.20 7.54 7.57
CA LEU A 37 -13.83 7.98 7.85
C LEU A 37 -13.67 8.54 9.29
N ASN A 38 -14.78 9.04 9.84
CA ASN A 38 -14.87 9.55 11.20
C ASN A 38 -14.77 8.45 12.24
N GLN A 39 -15.53 7.36 12.06
CA GLN A 39 -15.45 6.18 12.91
C GLN A 39 -14.08 5.52 12.79
N LEU A 40 -13.56 5.40 11.56
CA LEU A 40 -12.25 4.82 11.33
C LEU A 40 -11.15 5.61 12.06
N SER A 41 -11.13 6.94 11.92
CA SER A 41 -10.18 7.83 12.63
C SER A 41 -10.17 7.63 14.14
N PHE A 42 -11.34 7.44 14.75
CA PHE A 42 -11.46 7.19 16.18
C PHE A 42 -10.94 5.80 16.56
N ARG A 43 -11.31 4.77 15.79
CA ARG A 43 -10.94 3.37 16.07
C ARG A 43 -9.47 3.07 15.80
N THR A 44 -8.90 3.69 14.78
CA THR A 44 -7.48 3.53 14.43
C THR A 44 -6.61 4.57 15.12
N GLU A 45 -7.16 5.45 15.98
CA GLU A 45 -6.51 6.63 16.58
C GLU A 45 -5.50 7.30 15.64
N MET A 46 -5.95 7.55 14.41
CA MET A 46 -5.21 8.25 13.36
C MET A 46 -5.89 9.57 13.07
N GLN A 47 -5.12 10.56 12.62
CA GLN A 47 -5.71 11.81 12.17
C GLN A 47 -6.48 11.61 10.85
N ARG A 48 -7.62 12.31 10.72
CA ARG A 48 -8.42 12.30 9.48
C ARG A 48 -7.63 12.73 8.24
N SER A 49 -6.69 13.65 8.39
CA SER A 49 -5.79 14.09 7.32
C SER A 49 -4.96 12.92 6.79
N GLN A 50 -4.38 12.12 7.69
CA GLN A 50 -3.64 10.92 7.32
C GLN A 50 -4.56 9.93 6.61
N LEU A 51 -5.71 9.57 7.19
CA LEU A 51 -6.64 8.63 6.55
C LEU A 51 -7.11 9.11 5.16
N ARG A 52 -7.29 10.42 4.96
CA ARG A 52 -7.58 10.98 3.63
C ARG A 52 -6.42 10.78 2.66
N SER A 53 -5.18 10.97 3.10
CA SER A 53 -4.00 10.71 2.27
C SER A 53 -3.87 9.24 1.89
N TYR A 54 -4.12 8.32 2.83
CA TYR A 54 -4.17 6.88 2.56
C TYR A 54 -5.29 6.54 1.57
N ARG A 55 -6.49 7.09 1.79
CA ARG A 55 -7.64 6.90 0.90
C ARG A 55 -7.37 7.37 -0.54
N ASN A 56 -6.65 8.49 -0.68
CA ASN A 56 -6.36 9.11 -1.97
C ASN A 56 -5.02 8.68 -2.58
N ASN A 57 -4.32 7.68 -2.00
CA ASN A 57 -3.00 7.24 -2.48
C ASN A 57 -1.95 8.37 -2.54
N LYS A 58 -2.06 9.38 -1.66
CA LYS A 58 -1.14 10.53 -1.62
C LYS A 58 -0.03 10.40 -0.57
N ILE A 59 0.17 9.20 -0.02
CA ILE A 59 1.21 8.98 0.98
C ILE A 59 2.54 8.69 0.30
N GLN A 60 3.62 9.22 0.88
CA GLN A 60 4.99 8.92 0.43
C GLN A 60 5.67 7.86 1.31
N ARG A 61 5.13 7.61 2.50
CA ARG A 61 5.70 6.71 3.51
C ARG A 61 4.59 5.87 4.11
N LEU A 62 4.83 4.57 4.17
CA LEU A 62 4.00 3.58 4.83
C LEU A 62 4.60 3.25 6.20
N ASP A 63 3.79 3.30 7.25
CA ASP A 63 4.18 2.87 8.60
C ASP A 63 3.55 1.50 8.88
N ILE A 64 4.37 0.54 9.31
CA ILE A 64 3.92 -0.82 9.64
C ILE A 64 2.88 -0.78 10.77
N ASP A 65 3.01 0.11 11.75
CA ASP A 65 2.05 0.22 12.84
C ASP A 65 0.68 0.70 12.34
N ILE A 66 0.68 1.68 11.44
CA ILE A 66 -0.54 2.16 10.78
C ILE A 66 -1.23 1.03 10.02
N LEU A 67 -0.46 0.25 9.26
CA LEU A 67 -1.01 -0.88 8.51
C LEU A 67 -1.63 -1.94 9.42
N LYS A 68 -0.94 -2.30 10.51
CA LYS A 68 -1.50 -3.23 11.51
C LYS A 68 -2.82 -2.72 12.09
N ARG A 69 -2.89 -1.43 12.45
CA ARG A 69 -4.10 -0.83 13.02
C ARG A 69 -5.24 -0.80 12.01
N LEU A 70 -4.96 -0.48 10.75
CA LEU A 70 -5.95 -0.54 9.67
C LEU A 70 -6.45 -1.96 9.45
N CYS A 71 -5.55 -2.94 9.26
CA CYS A 71 -5.91 -4.35 9.10
C CYS A 71 -6.72 -4.88 10.27
N TYR A 72 -6.36 -4.54 11.51
CA TYR A 72 -7.07 -4.98 12.70
C TYR A 72 -8.48 -4.37 12.82
N VAL A 73 -8.59 -3.05 12.67
CA VAL A 73 -9.89 -2.34 12.79
C VAL A 73 -10.82 -2.66 11.64
N LEU A 74 -10.26 -2.80 10.43
CA LEU A 74 -10.99 -3.18 9.24
C LEU A 74 -11.02 -4.69 9.05
N ASP A 75 -10.62 -5.52 10.02
CA ASP A 75 -10.67 -6.99 9.93
C ASP A 75 -10.33 -7.54 8.52
N CYS A 76 -9.19 -7.11 7.98
CA CYS A 76 -8.75 -7.41 6.61
C CYS A 76 -7.26 -7.76 6.55
N ASP A 77 -6.85 -8.42 5.47
CA ASP A 77 -5.45 -8.76 5.27
C ASP A 77 -4.65 -7.60 4.66
N LEU A 78 -3.33 -7.67 4.79
CA LEU A 78 -2.43 -6.67 4.22
C LEU A 78 -2.56 -6.60 2.68
N THR A 79 -2.79 -7.74 2.03
CA THR A 79 -2.98 -7.85 0.58
C THR A 79 -4.29 -7.25 0.09
N ASP A 80 -5.31 -7.17 0.97
CA ASP A 80 -6.56 -6.46 0.64
C ASP A 80 -6.38 -4.95 0.74
N LEU A 81 -5.45 -4.50 1.59
CA LEU A 81 -5.18 -3.09 1.84
C LEU A 81 -4.17 -2.51 0.84
N ILE A 82 -3.14 -3.28 0.46
CA ILE A 82 -2.03 -2.83 -0.38
C ILE A 82 -1.84 -3.78 -1.57
N GLU A 83 -1.72 -3.18 -2.76
CA GLU A 83 -1.43 -3.85 -4.01
C GLU A 83 -0.18 -3.23 -4.66
N TYR A 84 0.68 -4.08 -5.23
CA TYR A 84 1.77 -3.61 -6.10
C TYR A 84 1.33 -3.68 -7.55
N ILE A 85 1.35 -2.53 -8.23
CA ILE A 85 1.02 -2.39 -9.65
C ILE A 85 2.34 -2.37 -10.42
N PRO A 86 2.65 -3.44 -11.18
CA PRO A 86 3.86 -3.45 -11.99
C PRO A 86 3.80 -2.36 -13.07
N PRO A 87 4.96 -1.85 -13.50
CA PRO A 87 5.04 -0.86 -14.57
C PRO A 87 4.39 -1.44 -15.83
N LYS A 88 3.62 -0.62 -16.55
CA LYS A 88 3.15 -1.02 -17.88
C LYS A 88 4.37 -1.09 -18.79
N LYS A 89 4.64 -2.27 -19.35
CA LYS A 89 5.57 -2.36 -20.49
C LYS A 89 4.97 -1.51 -21.60
N GLN A 90 5.62 -0.41 -21.95
CA GLN A 90 5.41 0.19 -23.27
C GLN A 90 6.04 -0.81 -24.25
N ASP A 91 5.19 -1.56 -24.95
CA ASP A 91 5.60 -2.25 -26.19
C ASP A 91 5.84 -1.22 -27.29
#